data_AF-A0A7W1S0F5-F1
#
_entry.id   AF-A0A7W1S0F5-F1
#
_cell.length_a   1.000
_cell.length_b   1.000
_cell.length_c   1.000
_cell.angle_alpha   90.00
_cell.angle_beta   90.00
_cell.angle_gamma   90.00
#
_symmetry.space_group_name_H-M   'P 1'
#
loop_
_entity.id
_entity.type
_entity.pdbx_description
1 polymer ?
#
loop_
_entity_poly.entity_id
_entity_poly.type
_entity_poly.pdbx_seq_one_letter_code
_entity_poly.pdbx_strand_id
1 'polypeptide(L)' 'MILLPGMGATAQMYRPLARQFQFSVPDWREPGGTLADYARRHVAAGDVRAGDIVGGSSFGGFVALEIARLVACAGVVLI' A
#
# COMPACT_ATOMS: atom_id res chain seq x y z
N MET A 1 -7.96 -6.42 0.59
CA MET A 1 -7.14 -5.47 1.39
C MET A 1 -5.75 -5.44 0.82
N ILE A 2 -5.16 -4.25 0.70
CA ILE A 2 -3.80 -4.03 0.23
C ILE A 2 -2.96 -3.48 1.38
N LEU A 3 -1.83 -4.11 1.69
CA LEU A 3 -0.91 -3.67 2.75
C LEU A 3 0.46 -3.32 2.16
N LEU A 4 0.88 -2.06 2.31
CA LEU A 4 2.19 -1.58 1.91
C LEU A 4 3.19 -1.71 3.07
N PRO A 5 4.32 -2.42 2.89
CA PRO A 5 5.29 -2.63 3.95
C PRO A 5 6.00 -1.32 4.34
N GLY A 6 6.85 -1.37 5.36
CA GLY A 6 7.79 -0.29 5.65
C GLY A 6 8.92 -0.19 4.60
N MET A 7 9.60 0.96 4.55
CA MET A 7 10.78 1.12 3.69
C MET A 7 11.85 0.10 4.08
N GLY A 8 12.45 -0.57 3.11
CA GLY A 8 13.43 -1.64 3.34
C GLY A 8 12.82 -2.99 3.77
N ALA A 9 11.50 -3.07 3.92
CA ALA A 9 10.78 -4.31 4.19
C ALA A 9 10.07 -4.83 2.93
N THR A 10 9.66 -6.10 2.99
CA THR A 10 8.92 -6.82 1.94
C THR A 10 7.67 -7.47 2.53
N ALA A 11 6.90 -8.19 1.71
CA ALA A 11 5.76 -8.99 2.16
C ALA A 11 6.06 -9.95 3.33
N GLN A 12 7.34 -10.30 3.53
CA GLN A 12 7.77 -11.14 4.64
C GLN A 12 7.42 -10.56 6.02
N MET A 13 7.35 -9.22 6.17
CA MET A 13 6.98 -8.60 7.44
C MET A 13 5.56 -8.96 7.90
N TYR A 14 4.66 -9.25 6.94
CA TYR A 14 3.27 -9.61 7.20
C TYR A 14 3.03 -11.12 7.21
N ARG A 15 4.09 -11.94 7.11
CA ARG A 15 3.96 -13.41 7.09
C ARG A 15 3.13 -13.99 8.25
N PRO A 16 3.25 -13.50 9.50
CA PRO A 16 2.39 -13.98 10.58
C PRO A 16 0.91 -13.63 10.36
N LEU A 17 0.62 -12.43 9.84
CA LEU A 17 -0.76 -11.95 9.56
C LEU A 17 -1.39 -12.69 8.38
N ALA A 18 -0.59 -13.09 7.37
CA ALA A 18 -1.07 -13.78 6.17
C ALA A 18 -1.72 -15.14 6.48
N ARG A 19 -1.54 -15.69 7.69
CA ARG A 19 -2.23 -16.90 8.16
C ARG A 19 -3.64 -16.65 8.67
N GLN A 20 -3.98 -15.41 9.00
CA GLN A 20 -5.23 -15.03 9.65
C GLN A 20 -6.10 -14.13 8.76
N PHE A 21 -5.49 -13.37 7.87
CA PHE A 21 -6.17 -12.38 7.03
C PHE A 21 -5.81 -12.56 5.56
N GLN A 22 -6.76 -12.26 4.68
CA GLN A 22 -6.54 -12.20 3.24
C GLN A 22 -6.19 -10.77 2.81
N PHE A 23 -4.97 -10.60 2.30
CA PHE A 23 -4.50 -9.33 1.76
C PHE A 23 -3.44 -9.56 0.69
N SER A 24 -3.19 -8.53 -0.11
CA SER A 24 -2.08 -8.48 -1.07
C SER A 24 -1.05 -7.47 -0.61
N VAL A 25 0.22 -7.77 -0.87
CA VAL A 25 1.35 -6.87 -0.62
C VAL A 25 2.02 -6.62 -1.96
N PRO A 26 1.86 -5.43 -2.55
CA PRO A 26 2.53 -5.11 -3.80
C PRO A 26 4.03 -4.93 -3.58
N ASP A 27 4.82 -5.24 -4.60
CA ASP A 27 6.24 -4.90 -4.61
C ASP A 27 6.43 -3.38 -4.68
N TRP A 28 7.54 -2.91 -4.12
CA TRP A 28 7.91 -1.51 -4.26
C TRP A 28 8.17 -1.16 -5.72
N ARG A 29 7.70 0.03 -6.10
CA ARG A 29 7.97 0.61 -7.42
C ARG A 29 9.28 1.38 -7.40
N GLU A 30 9.80 1.66 -8.60
CA GLU A 30 11.00 2.50 -8.77
C GLU A 30 10.84 3.84 -8.03
N PRO A 31 11.83 4.20 -7.18
CA PRO A 31 11.75 5.41 -6.36
C PRO A 31 11.94 6.69 -7.20
N GLY A 32 11.63 7.83 -6.58
CA GLY A 32 11.85 9.17 -7.15
C GLY A 32 10.57 9.97 -7.36
N GLY A 33 10.73 11.29 -7.50
CA GLY A 33 9.62 12.24 -7.53
C GLY A 33 9.03 12.51 -6.14
N THR A 34 7.83 13.07 -6.10
CA THR A 34 7.09 13.30 -4.86
C THR A 34 6.41 12.02 -4.36
N LEU A 35 5.93 12.03 -3.12
CA LEU A 35 5.15 10.91 -2.57
C LEU A 35 3.86 10.66 -3.39
N ALA A 36 3.23 11.73 -3.89
CA ALA A 36 2.06 11.63 -4.76
C ALA A 36 2.41 10.97 -6.11
N ASP A 37 3.56 11.30 -6.70
CA ASP A 37 4.03 10.63 -7.93
C ASP A 37 4.30 9.15 -7.68
N TYR A 38 4.89 8.83 -6.52
CA TYR A 38 5.14 7.46 -6.11
C TYR A 38 3.84 6.66 -5.94
N ALA A 39 2.84 7.22 -5.25
CA ALA A 39 1.52 6.61 -5.09
C ALA A 39 0.80 6.39 -6.43
N ARG A 40 0.90 7.34 -7.39
CA ARG A 40 0.33 7.16 -8.73
C ARG A 40 0.89 5.95 -9.47
N ARG A 41 2.16 5.58 -9.25
CA ARG A 41 2.75 4.38 -9.88
C ARG A 41 2.08 3.10 -9.38
N HIS A 42 1.73 3.02 -8.09
CA HIS A 42 0.98 1.89 -7.55
C HIS A 42 -0.44 1.81 -8.14
N VAL A 43 -1.13 2.95 -8.23
CA VAL A 43 -2.47 3.01 -8.83
C VAL A 43 -2.43 2.62 -10.32
N ALA A 44 -1.46 3.16 -11.07
CA ALA A 44 -1.28 2.88 -12.50
C ALA A 44 -0.91 1.40 -12.76
N ALA A 45 -0.18 0.77 -11.84
CA ALA A 45 0.13 -0.65 -11.91
C ALA A 45 -1.05 -1.56 -11.53
N GLY A 46 -2.17 -0.98 -11.06
CA GLY A 46 -3.36 -1.73 -10.66
C GLY A 46 -3.25 -2.41 -9.30
N ASP A 47 -2.30 -1.98 -8.46
CA ASP A 47 -2.09 -2.54 -7.12
C ASP A 47 -3.28 -2.27 -6.18
N VAL A 48 -3.99 -1.15 -6.42
CA VAL A 48 -5.13 -0.70 -5.62
C VAL A 48 -6.25 -0.23 -6.54
N ARG A 49 -7.49 -0.62 -6.23
CA ARG A 49 -8.70 -0.28 -6.98
C ARG A 49 -9.74 0.39 -6.07
N ALA A 50 -10.73 1.04 -6.70
CA ALA A 50 -11.85 1.62 -5.96
C ALA A 50 -12.57 0.52 -5.15
N GLY A 51 -12.93 0.85 -3.91
CA GLY A 51 -13.53 -0.10 -2.96
C GLY A 51 -12.53 -0.95 -2.18
N ASP A 52 -11.24 -0.95 -2.53
CA ASP A 52 -10.23 -1.62 -1.70
C ASP A 52 -10.02 -0.91 -0.37
N ILE A 53 -9.73 -1.69 0.68
CA ILE A 53 -9.10 -1.17 1.90
C ILE A 53 -7.59 -1.19 1.66
N VAL A 54 -6.97 -0.02 1.73
CA VAL A 54 -5.51 0.15 1.61
C VAL A 54 -4.92 0.43 2.99
N GLY A 55 -3.72 -0.02 3.27
CA GLY A 55 -3.06 0.27 4.53
C GLY A 55 -1.57 0.10 4.42
N GLY A 56 -0.84 0.45 5.48
CA GLY A 56 0.59 0.25 5.50
C GLY A 56 1.25 0.64 6.79
N SER A 57 2.49 0.19 6.92
CA SER A 57 3.32 0.43 8.10
C SER A 57 4.39 1.47 7.82
N SER A 58 4.55 2.48 8.69
CA SER A 58 5.56 3.54 8.52
C SER A 58 5.51 4.18 7.12
N PHE A 59 6.57 4.09 6.30
CA PHE A 59 6.58 4.59 4.93
C PHE A 59 5.42 4.07 4.07
N GLY A 60 5.04 2.80 4.23
CA GLY A 60 3.86 2.23 3.57
C GLY A 60 2.56 2.92 3.96
N GLY A 61 2.45 3.43 5.19
CA GLY A 61 1.31 4.22 5.63
C GLY A 61 1.22 5.59 4.93
N PHE A 62 2.36 6.25 4.74
CA PHE A 62 2.41 7.49 3.94
C PHE A 62 1.98 7.26 2.50
N VAL A 63 2.47 6.17 1.87
CA VAL A 63 2.07 5.80 0.51
C VAL A 63 0.58 5.42 0.45
N ALA A 64 0.06 4.67 1.43
CA ALA A 64 -1.34 4.28 1.51
C ALA A 64 -2.29 5.50 1.59
N LEU A 65 -1.92 6.54 2.36
CA LEU A 65 -2.69 7.78 2.43
C LEU A 65 -2.71 8.51 1.08
N GLU A 66 -1.56 8.62 0.40
CA GLU A 66 -1.53 9.24 -0.92
C GLU A 66 -2.32 8.42 -1.96
N ILE A 67 -2.31 7.09 -1.89
CA ILE A 67 -3.15 6.24 -2.74
C ILE A 67 -4.64 6.52 -2.47
N ALA A 68 -5.07 6.61 -1.21
CA ALA A 68 -6.45 6.88 -0.85
C ALA A 68 -6.96 8.27 -1.27
N ARG A 69 -6.05 9.22 -1.56
CA ARG A 69 -6.40 10.51 -2.18
C ARG A 69 -6.62 10.41 -3.69
N LEU A 70 -6.07 9.38 -4.33
CA LEU A 70 -6.12 9.16 -5.78
C LEU A 70 -7.23 8.17 -6.18
N VAL A 71 -7.58 7.24 -5.28
CA VAL A 71 -8.53 6.16 -5.52
C VAL A 71 -9.58 6.17 -4.41
N ALA A 72 -10.85 5.97 -4.76
CA ALA A 72 -11.96 5.88 -3.80
C ALA A 72 -11.89 4.56 -3.00
N CYS A 73 -10.98 4.48 -2.04
CA CYS A 73 -10.81 3.34 -1.14
C CYS A 73 -11.95 3.24 -0.12
N ALA A 74 -12.29 2.03 0.30
CA ALA A 74 -13.29 1.79 1.34
C ALA A 74 -12.79 2.14 2.76
N GLY A 75 -11.47 2.23 2.94
CA GLY A 75 -10.86 2.62 4.21
C GLY A 75 -9.34 2.64 4.14
N VAL A 76 -8.72 3.25 5.15
CA VAL A 76 -7.27 3.30 5.33
C VAL A 76 -6.88 2.71 6.69
N VAL A 77 -5.90 1.80 6.72
CA VAL A 77 -5.35 1.22 7.96
C VAL A 77 -3.88 1.64 8.11
N LEU A 78 -3.56 2.32 9.22
CA LEU A 78 -2.21 2.81 9.51
C LEU A 78 -1.62 2.05 10.69
N ILE A 79 -0.38 1.57 10.52
CA ILE A 79 0.34 0.72 11.48
C ILE A 79 1.70 1.32 11.82
#